data_AF-A0A969FW24-F1
#
_entry.id   AF-A0A969FW24-F1
#
_cell.length_a   1.000
_cell.length_b   1.000
_cell.length_c   1.000
_cell.angle_alpha   90.00
_cell.angle_beta   90.00
_cell.angle_gamma   90.00
#
_symmetry.space_group_name_H-M   'P 1'
#
loop_
_entity.id
_entity.type
_entity.pdbx_description
1 polymer ?
#
loop_
_entity_poly.entity_id
_entity_poly.type
_entity_poly.pdbx_seq_one_letter_code
_entity_poly.pdbx_strand_id
1 'polypeptide(L)'
;RVRASLREQGQAAGPLSADGHRRERLHLADRLTFDAWERGVSREEQALLADLAIALAPDHADSYAIHGWLAEQRGDLPAAQRWYAQGVAAGERFLGAASFAQAIRGERRFWGWVETRPYMRARASLALVLWKQGLLHEAIPHYQALLDLNFRDNQGNRYLLASLLLEAGDDEAFERLPQQWWRLNAGADEGDDCPLPTGADLDEALEGEMAESR
;
A
#
# COMPACT_ATOMS: atom_id res chain seq x y z
N ARG A 1 -24.70 -40.65 -9.82
CA ARG A 1 -25.47 -39.48 -9.32
C ARG A 1 -24.59 -38.24 -9.13
N VAL A 2 -23.37 -38.32 -8.59
CA VAL A 2 -22.44 -37.17 -8.49
C VAL A 2 -21.93 -36.66 -9.86
N ARG A 3 -21.68 -37.54 -10.84
CA ARG A 3 -21.31 -37.15 -12.23
C ARG A 3 -22.43 -36.46 -13.03
N ALA A 4 -23.70 -36.57 -12.60
CA ALA A 4 -24.82 -35.88 -13.23
C ALA A 4 -24.97 -34.46 -12.68
N SER A 5 -24.75 -34.28 -11.38
CA SER A 5 -24.79 -32.98 -10.70
C SER A 5 -23.74 -31.98 -11.24
N LEU A 6 -22.57 -32.45 -11.66
CA LEU A 6 -21.53 -31.62 -12.26
C LEU A 6 -21.81 -31.23 -13.72
N ARG A 7 -22.61 -32.01 -14.45
CA ARG A 7 -23.04 -31.66 -15.81
C ARG A 7 -24.16 -30.63 -15.82
N GLU A 8 -25.06 -30.65 -14.84
CA GLU A 8 -26.13 -29.65 -14.72
C GLU A 8 -25.62 -28.29 -14.23
N GLN A 9 -24.60 -28.25 -13.36
CA GLN A 9 -24.01 -26.98 -12.90
C GLN A 9 -23.08 -26.32 -13.93
N GLY A 10 -22.51 -27.10 -14.88
CA GLY A 10 -21.69 -26.58 -15.97
C GLY A 10 -22.46 -26.13 -17.22
N GLN A 11 -23.79 -26.34 -17.27
CA GLN A 11 -24.63 -26.04 -18.44
C GLN A 11 -25.43 -24.74 -18.34
N ALA A 12 -25.35 -24.01 -17.22
CA ALA A 12 -26.17 -22.81 -16.98
C ALA A 12 -25.44 -21.46 -17.22
N ALA A 13 -24.13 -21.46 -17.45
CA ALA A 13 -23.37 -20.25 -17.73
C ALA A 13 -22.95 -20.26 -19.21
N GLY A 14 -23.47 -19.31 -20.00
CA GLY A 14 -22.91 -18.99 -21.31
C GLY A 14 -21.42 -18.59 -21.19
N PRO A 15 -20.67 -18.55 -22.29
CA PRO A 15 -19.26 -18.17 -22.26
C PRO A 15 -19.10 -16.81 -21.56
N LEU A 16 -18.19 -16.74 -20.57
CA LEU A 16 -17.98 -15.53 -19.79
C LEU A 16 -17.54 -14.38 -20.71
N SER A 17 -17.91 -13.15 -20.34
CA SER A 17 -17.37 -11.97 -20.99
C SER A 17 -15.85 -11.86 -20.74
N ALA A 18 -15.15 -11.03 -21.51
CA ALA A 18 -13.73 -10.76 -21.26
C ALA A 18 -13.48 -10.22 -19.83
N ASP A 19 -14.43 -9.45 -19.29
CA ASP A 19 -14.41 -8.97 -17.90
C ASP A 19 -14.65 -10.10 -16.90
N GLY A 20 -15.59 -11.02 -17.18
CA GLY A 20 -15.81 -12.23 -16.37
C GLY A 20 -14.54 -13.08 -16.25
N HIS A 21 -13.89 -13.38 -17.38
CA HIS A 21 -12.61 -14.09 -17.39
C HIS A 21 -11.48 -13.33 -16.69
N ARG A 22 -11.50 -11.99 -16.70
CA ARG A 22 -10.51 -11.17 -15.97
C ARG A 22 -10.72 -11.31 -14.46
N ARG A 23 -11.96 -11.23 -13.98
CA ARG A 23 -12.29 -11.37 -12.55
C ARG A 23 -11.97 -12.75 -12.02
N GLU A 24 -12.25 -13.80 -12.78
CA GLU A 24 -11.89 -15.17 -12.38
C GLU A 24 -10.38 -15.37 -12.26
N ARG A 25 -9.61 -14.81 -13.21
CA ARG A 25 -8.14 -14.84 -13.16
C ARG A 25 -7.60 -14.09 -11.96
N LEU A 26 -8.16 -12.92 -11.66
CA LEU A 26 -7.80 -12.15 -10.46
C LEU A 26 -8.10 -12.94 -9.19
N HIS A 27 -9.30 -13.52 -9.07
CA HIS A 27 -9.67 -14.32 -7.91
C HIS A 27 -8.78 -15.56 -7.73
N LEU A 28 -8.36 -16.19 -8.82
CA LEU A 28 -7.39 -17.28 -8.75
C LEU A 28 -6.00 -16.79 -8.32
N ALA A 29 -5.55 -15.63 -8.81
CA ALA A 29 -4.29 -15.02 -8.39
C ALA A 29 -4.30 -14.64 -6.90
N ASP A 30 -5.42 -14.14 -6.38
CA ASP A 30 -5.61 -13.86 -4.94
C ASP A 30 -5.42 -15.14 -4.11
N ARG A 31 -6.05 -16.25 -4.53
CA ARG A 31 -5.93 -17.55 -3.86
C ARG A 31 -4.50 -18.08 -3.88
N LEU A 32 -3.84 -18.07 -5.04
CA LEU A 32 -2.44 -18.50 -5.16
C LEU A 32 -1.51 -17.68 -4.26
N THR A 33 -1.76 -16.36 -4.18
CA THR A 33 -0.99 -15.46 -3.32
C THR A 33 -1.25 -15.74 -1.85
N PHE A 34 -2.51 -16.00 -1.47
CA PHE A 34 -2.86 -16.40 -0.11
C PHE A 34 -2.18 -17.72 0.28
N ASP A 35 -2.28 -18.73 -0.57
CA ASP A 35 -1.67 -20.05 -0.38
C ASP A 35 -0.15 -19.93 -0.20
N ALA A 36 0.51 -19.04 -0.96
CA ALA A 36 1.94 -18.79 -0.82
C ALA A 36 2.35 -18.25 0.57
N TRP A 37 1.45 -17.59 1.30
CA TRP A 37 1.73 -17.11 2.66
C TRP A 37 1.37 -18.10 3.76
N GLU A 38 0.81 -19.28 3.41
CA GLU A 38 0.45 -20.27 4.41
C GLU A 38 1.67 -20.90 5.11
N ARG A 39 1.44 -21.34 6.35
CA ARG A 39 2.50 -21.95 7.17
C ARG A 39 2.91 -23.29 6.57
N GLY A 40 4.22 -23.50 6.44
CA GLY A 40 4.79 -24.76 5.97
C GLY A 40 5.05 -24.81 4.47
N VAL A 41 4.67 -23.78 3.72
CA VAL A 41 5.01 -23.64 2.31
C VAL A 41 6.51 -23.31 2.18
N SER A 42 7.20 -24.06 1.31
CA SER A 42 8.63 -23.86 1.06
C SER A 42 8.89 -22.59 0.25
N ARG A 43 10.07 -21.98 0.37
CA ARG A 43 10.41 -20.74 -0.36
C ARG A 43 10.33 -20.93 -1.88
N GLU A 44 10.66 -22.12 -2.37
CA GLU A 44 10.55 -22.50 -3.78
C GLU A 44 9.08 -22.56 -4.21
N GLU A 45 8.21 -23.14 -3.39
CA GLU A 45 6.77 -23.21 -3.65
C GLU A 45 6.11 -21.82 -3.59
N GLN A 46 6.52 -20.95 -2.67
CA GLN A 46 6.09 -19.55 -2.62
C GLN A 46 6.40 -18.82 -3.93
N ALA A 47 7.62 -19.00 -4.45
CA ALA A 47 8.03 -18.40 -5.72
C ALA A 47 7.19 -18.94 -6.90
N LEU A 48 6.95 -20.26 -6.95
CA LEU A 48 6.12 -20.88 -7.99
C LEU A 48 4.67 -20.36 -7.97
N LEU A 49 4.06 -20.27 -6.79
CA LEU A 49 2.71 -19.74 -6.64
C LEU A 49 2.62 -18.26 -7.05
N ALA A 50 3.63 -17.46 -6.69
CA ALA A 50 3.74 -16.07 -7.13
C ALA A 50 3.87 -15.95 -8.66
N ASP A 51 4.69 -16.77 -9.30
CA ASP A 51 4.87 -16.79 -10.76
C ASP A 51 3.56 -17.17 -11.47
N LEU A 52 2.83 -18.16 -10.96
CA LEU A 52 1.53 -18.55 -11.48
C LEU A 52 0.50 -17.41 -11.33
N ALA A 53 0.48 -16.74 -10.18
CA ALA A 53 -0.41 -15.61 -9.93
C ALA A 53 -0.12 -14.45 -10.90
N ILE A 54 1.15 -14.10 -11.11
CA ILE A 54 1.58 -13.06 -12.06
C ILE A 54 1.19 -13.43 -13.49
N ALA A 55 1.37 -14.69 -13.89
CA ALA A 55 1.02 -15.16 -15.23
C ALA A 55 -0.50 -15.06 -15.50
N LEU A 56 -1.33 -15.32 -14.48
CA LEU A 56 -2.78 -15.21 -14.57
C LEU A 56 -3.28 -13.76 -14.56
N ALA A 57 -2.71 -12.94 -13.68
CA ALA A 57 -3.10 -11.55 -13.46
C ALA A 57 -1.85 -10.66 -13.32
N PRO A 58 -1.29 -10.14 -14.43
CA PRO A 58 -0.07 -9.33 -14.39
C PRO A 58 -0.18 -8.01 -13.61
N ASP A 59 -1.41 -7.54 -13.40
CA ASP A 59 -1.73 -6.32 -12.63
C ASP A 59 -2.06 -6.61 -11.15
N HIS A 60 -1.86 -7.85 -10.69
CA HIS A 60 -2.05 -8.24 -9.30
C HIS A 60 -0.82 -7.87 -8.47
N ALA A 61 -0.90 -6.79 -7.68
CA ALA A 61 0.25 -6.21 -6.99
C ALA A 61 0.86 -7.13 -5.91
N ASP A 62 0.04 -7.84 -5.13
CA ASP A 62 0.54 -8.65 -4.00
C ASP A 62 1.40 -9.84 -4.43
N SER A 63 1.18 -10.39 -5.62
CA SER A 63 2.00 -11.53 -6.08
C SER A 63 3.46 -11.13 -6.31
N TYR A 64 3.74 -9.89 -6.69
CA TYR A 64 5.11 -9.38 -6.77
C TYR A 64 5.73 -9.19 -5.38
N ALA A 65 4.91 -8.92 -4.35
CA ALA A 65 5.41 -8.74 -2.98
C ALA A 65 5.99 -10.03 -2.40
N ILE A 66 5.52 -11.20 -2.84
CA ILE A 66 6.11 -12.50 -2.45
C ILE A 66 7.57 -12.58 -2.90
N HIS A 67 7.86 -12.27 -4.17
CA HIS A 67 9.24 -12.26 -4.68
C HIS A 67 10.10 -11.19 -4.01
N GLY A 68 9.51 -10.01 -3.74
CA GLY A 68 10.17 -8.95 -2.99
C GLY A 68 10.60 -9.42 -1.61
N TRP A 69 9.70 -10.03 -0.86
CA TRP A 69 9.98 -10.56 0.47
C TRP A 69 11.01 -11.68 0.42
N LEU A 70 10.87 -12.63 -0.52
CA LEU A 70 11.84 -13.72 -0.71
C LEU A 70 13.26 -13.19 -1.01
N ALA A 71 13.37 -12.10 -1.77
CA ALA A 71 14.64 -11.43 -2.02
C ALA A 71 15.22 -10.79 -0.76
N GLU A 72 14.39 -10.12 0.06
CA GLU A 72 14.83 -9.60 1.36
C GLU A 72 15.33 -10.72 2.28
N GLN A 73 14.65 -11.87 2.32
CA GLN A 73 15.08 -13.02 3.13
C GLN A 73 16.43 -13.61 2.69
N ARG A 74 16.87 -13.32 1.47
CA ARG A 74 18.19 -13.68 0.95
C ARG A 74 19.22 -12.55 1.13
N GLY A 75 18.82 -11.39 1.62
CA GLY A 75 19.67 -10.20 1.72
C GLY A 75 19.88 -9.46 0.39
N ASP A 76 19.15 -9.82 -0.67
CA ASP A 76 19.25 -9.17 -1.98
C ASP A 76 18.27 -7.98 -2.05
N LEU A 77 18.65 -6.89 -1.38
CA LEU A 77 17.85 -5.66 -1.35
C LEU A 77 17.62 -5.05 -2.75
N PRO A 78 18.60 -5.04 -3.68
CA PRO A 78 18.35 -4.57 -5.05
C PRO A 78 17.30 -5.40 -5.79
N ALA A 79 17.27 -6.73 -5.62
CA ALA A 79 16.20 -7.55 -6.19
C ALA A 79 14.86 -7.27 -5.52
N ALA A 80 14.82 -7.12 -4.20
CA ALA A 80 13.59 -6.79 -3.48
C ALA A 80 13.00 -5.45 -3.97
N GLN A 81 13.84 -4.44 -4.15
CA GLN A 81 13.44 -3.14 -4.70
C GLN A 81 12.78 -3.29 -6.08
N ARG A 82 13.41 -4.05 -7.00
CA ARG A 82 12.84 -4.29 -8.34
C ARG A 82 11.47 -4.95 -8.27
N TRP A 83 11.33 -5.97 -7.43
CA TRP A 83 10.05 -6.68 -7.27
C TRP A 83 8.95 -5.80 -6.68
N TYR A 84 9.25 -5.05 -5.61
CA TYR A 84 8.26 -4.13 -5.03
C TYR A 84 7.90 -2.99 -5.99
N ALA A 85 8.86 -2.45 -6.76
CA ALA A 85 8.58 -1.47 -7.80
C ALA A 85 7.66 -2.02 -8.90
N GLN A 86 7.84 -3.28 -9.30
CA GLN A 86 6.92 -3.95 -10.22
C GLN A 86 5.52 -4.12 -9.61
N GLY A 87 5.42 -4.46 -8.32
CA GLY A 87 4.15 -4.52 -7.59
C GLY A 87 3.43 -3.17 -7.53
N VAL A 88 4.16 -2.08 -7.28
CA VAL A 88 3.63 -0.71 -7.34
C VAL A 88 3.07 -0.41 -8.74
N ALA A 89 3.87 -0.66 -9.79
CA ALA A 89 3.44 -0.43 -11.16
C ALA A 89 2.22 -1.29 -11.57
N ALA A 90 2.14 -2.54 -11.08
CA ALA A 90 0.99 -3.41 -11.28
C ALA A 90 -0.27 -2.82 -10.61
N GLY A 91 -0.15 -2.36 -9.37
CA GLY A 91 -1.23 -1.67 -8.66
C GLY A 91 -1.70 -0.39 -9.35
N GLU A 92 -0.77 0.41 -9.90
CA GLU A 92 -1.12 1.63 -10.65
C GLU A 92 -1.92 1.32 -11.92
N ARG A 93 -1.54 0.27 -12.66
CA ARG A 93 -2.31 -0.19 -13.83
C ARG A 93 -3.67 -0.75 -13.46
N PHE A 94 -3.76 -1.50 -12.37
CA PHE A 94 -5.01 -2.07 -11.87
C PHE A 94 -6.00 -0.99 -11.43
N LEU A 95 -5.54 -0.02 -10.66
CA LEU A 95 -6.37 1.05 -10.11
C LEU A 95 -6.73 2.11 -11.16
N GLY A 96 -5.78 2.45 -12.04
CA GLY A 96 -5.94 3.51 -13.04
C GLY A 96 -6.01 4.92 -12.45
N ALA A 97 -5.68 5.93 -13.26
CA ALA A 97 -5.55 7.32 -12.80
C ALA A 97 -6.83 7.91 -12.16
N ALA A 98 -8.01 7.47 -12.59
CA ALA A 98 -9.28 7.93 -12.04
C ALA A 98 -9.45 7.59 -10.56
N SER A 99 -8.99 6.41 -10.13
CA SER A 99 -9.07 5.96 -8.73
C SER A 99 -8.21 6.83 -7.81
N PHE A 100 -7.00 7.21 -8.25
CA PHE A 100 -6.14 8.14 -7.51
C PHE A 100 -6.77 9.53 -7.38
N ALA A 101 -7.31 10.06 -8.48
CA ALA A 101 -7.98 11.36 -8.46
C ALA A 101 -9.22 11.36 -7.55
N GLN A 102 -9.98 10.27 -7.54
CA GLN A 102 -11.14 10.10 -6.66
C GLN A 102 -10.72 10.01 -5.20
N ALA A 103 -9.66 9.25 -4.89
CA ALA A 103 -9.22 9.08 -3.51
C ALA A 103 -8.70 10.37 -2.87
N ILE A 104 -8.01 11.21 -3.63
CA ILE A 104 -7.50 12.51 -3.14
C ILE A 104 -8.67 13.49 -2.87
N ARG A 105 -9.77 13.38 -3.61
CA ARG A 105 -10.93 14.29 -3.50
C ARG A 105 -12.07 13.77 -2.63
N GLY A 106 -12.17 12.46 -2.43
CA GLY A 106 -13.32 11.80 -1.81
C GLY A 106 -13.22 11.66 -0.29
N GLU A 107 -14.36 11.53 0.39
CA GLU A 107 -14.43 11.29 1.85
C GLU A 107 -13.85 9.92 2.26
N ARG A 108 -13.92 8.92 1.34
CA ARG A 108 -13.27 7.62 1.49
C ARG A 108 -11.96 7.61 0.72
N ARG A 109 -10.86 7.62 1.46
CA ARG A 109 -9.48 7.48 0.93
C ARG A 109 -9.15 6.01 0.67
N PHE A 110 -7.96 5.71 0.12
CA PHE A 110 -7.60 4.37 -0.36
C PHE A 110 -7.87 3.27 0.67
N TRP A 111 -7.56 3.48 1.95
CA TRP A 111 -7.80 2.47 2.99
C TRP A 111 -9.23 1.89 3.04
N GLY A 112 -10.23 2.71 2.70
CA GLY A 112 -11.64 2.30 2.66
C GLY A 112 -12.01 1.39 1.49
N TRP A 113 -11.15 1.26 0.47
CA TRP A 113 -11.33 0.39 -0.70
C TRP A 113 -10.32 -0.74 -0.65
N VAL A 114 -10.80 -1.96 -0.48
CA VAL A 114 -9.98 -3.16 -0.28
C VAL A 114 -9.03 -3.38 -1.46
N GLU A 115 -9.49 -3.05 -2.65
CA GLU A 115 -8.80 -3.17 -3.94
C GLU A 115 -7.53 -2.32 -4.03
N THR A 116 -7.39 -1.26 -3.23
CA THR A 116 -6.21 -0.38 -3.24
C THR A 116 -5.11 -0.82 -2.27
N ARG A 117 -5.44 -1.72 -1.33
CA ARG A 117 -4.51 -2.15 -0.27
C ARG A 117 -3.28 -2.89 -0.81
N PRO A 118 -3.38 -3.73 -1.86
CA PRO A 118 -2.20 -4.34 -2.48
C PRO A 118 -1.19 -3.30 -2.96
N TYR A 119 -1.66 -2.22 -3.61
CA TYR A 119 -0.80 -1.11 -4.05
C TYR A 119 -0.11 -0.43 -2.86
N MET A 120 -0.87 -0.10 -1.82
CA MET A 120 -0.31 0.57 -0.65
C MET A 120 0.72 -0.27 0.10
N ARG A 121 0.50 -1.59 0.19
CA ARG A 121 1.50 -2.51 0.77
C ARG A 121 2.77 -2.55 -0.09
N ALA A 122 2.64 -2.74 -1.40
CA ALA A 122 3.78 -2.79 -2.30
C ALA A 122 4.61 -1.50 -2.25
N ARG A 123 3.95 -0.32 -2.19
CA ARG A 123 4.63 0.97 -2.08
C ARG A 123 5.33 1.15 -0.73
N ALA A 124 4.72 0.69 0.37
CA ALA A 124 5.36 0.74 1.69
C ALA A 124 6.60 -0.18 1.75
N SER A 125 6.50 -1.40 1.18
CA SER A 125 7.63 -2.32 1.08
C SER A 125 8.76 -1.78 0.21
N LEU A 126 8.44 -1.10 -0.90
CA LEU A 126 9.44 -0.42 -1.74
C LEU A 126 10.18 0.65 -0.94
N ALA A 127 9.45 1.53 -0.23
CA ALA A 127 10.01 2.57 0.60
C ALA A 127 10.93 2.00 1.69
N LEU A 128 10.51 0.91 2.34
CA LEU A 128 11.30 0.23 3.35
C LEU A 128 12.61 -0.35 2.79
N VAL A 129 12.58 -0.95 1.60
CA VAL A 129 13.80 -1.51 0.98
C VAL A 129 14.73 -0.42 0.47
N LEU A 130 14.20 0.71 -0.03
CA LEU A 130 15.01 1.88 -0.36
C LEU A 130 15.73 2.41 0.90
N TRP A 131 14.99 2.51 2.02
CA TRP A 131 15.58 2.91 3.30
C TRP A 131 16.68 1.94 3.76
N LYS A 132 16.44 0.62 3.73
CA LYS A 132 17.46 -0.39 4.09
C LYS A 132 18.73 -0.31 3.23
N GLN A 133 18.65 0.28 2.03
CA GLN A 133 19.80 0.52 1.15
C GLN A 133 20.49 1.88 1.39
N GLY A 134 20.01 2.68 2.34
CA GLY A 134 20.50 4.05 2.61
C GLY A 134 19.98 5.09 1.62
N LEU A 135 19.01 4.76 0.77
CA LEU A 135 18.44 5.66 -0.23
C LEU A 135 17.31 6.50 0.38
N LEU A 136 17.64 7.30 1.39
CA LEU A 136 16.67 8.02 2.23
C LEU A 136 15.76 8.94 1.41
N HIS A 137 16.36 9.77 0.55
CA HIS A 137 15.63 10.72 -0.30
C HIS A 137 14.72 10.05 -1.33
N GLU A 138 15.00 8.81 -1.73
CA GLU A 138 14.12 8.03 -2.60
C GLU A 138 12.97 7.38 -1.81
N ALA A 139 13.20 7.00 -0.55
CA ALA A 139 12.20 6.38 0.31
C ALA A 139 11.12 7.37 0.81
N ILE A 140 11.54 8.58 1.21
CA ILE A 140 10.67 9.65 1.74
C ILE A 140 9.41 9.91 0.88
N PRO A 141 9.49 10.17 -0.44
CA PRO A 141 8.31 10.50 -1.24
C PRO A 141 7.30 9.35 -1.33
N HIS A 142 7.75 8.09 -1.18
CA HIS A 142 6.83 6.96 -1.15
C HIS A 142 5.95 6.95 0.10
N TYR A 143 6.52 7.25 1.28
CA TYR A 143 5.74 7.35 2.51
C TYR A 143 4.86 8.59 2.55
N GLN A 144 5.35 9.74 2.07
CA GLN A 144 4.52 10.95 1.94
C GLN A 144 3.28 10.68 1.08
N ALA A 145 3.47 10.08 -0.10
CA ALA A 145 2.36 9.74 -0.97
C ALA A 145 1.41 8.68 -0.38
N LEU A 146 1.91 7.77 0.47
CA LEU A 146 1.06 6.85 1.23
C LEU A 146 0.21 7.59 2.26
N LEU A 147 0.74 8.61 2.94
CA LEU A 147 -0.04 9.44 3.87
C LEU A 147 -1.09 10.27 3.13
N ASP A 148 -0.81 10.78 1.92
CA ASP A 148 -1.82 11.47 1.11
C ASP A 148 -2.99 10.54 0.73
N LEU A 149 -2.67 9.29 0.38
CA LEU A 149 -3.65 8.28 -0.02
C LEU A 149 -4.35 7.61 1.17
N ASN A 150 -3.73 7.62 2.35
CA ASN A 150 -4.16 6.97 3.59
C ASN A 150 -3.90 7.91 4.78
N PHE A 151 -4.63 9.03 4.84
CA PHE A 151 -4.38 10.14 5.79
C PHE A 151 -4.55 9.78 7.28
N ARG A 152 -5.40 8.80 7.59
CA ARG A 152 -5.52 8.24 8.95
C ARG A 152 -4.32 7.35 9.31
N ASP A 153 -3.43 7.14 8.36
CA ASP A 153 -2.24 6.31 8.44
C ASP A 153 -2.54 4.94 9.04
N ASN A 154 -3.55 4.26 8.49
CA ASN A 154 -3.95 2.93 8.95
C ASN A 154 -2.84 1.87 8.82
N GLN A 155 -1.73 2.19 8.13
CA GLN A 155 -0.55 1.35 7.97
C GLN A 155 0.59 1.73 8.92
N GLY A 156 0.52 2.85 9.64
CA GLY A 156 1.59 3.31 10.54
C GLY A 156 2.82 3.85 9.82
N ASN A 157 2.70 4.27 8.56
CA ASN A 157 3.78 4.80 7.74
C ASN A 157 4.38 6.10 8.28
N ARG A 158 3.63 6.88 9.08
CA ARG A 158 4.10 8.16 9.65
C ARG A 158 5.33 7.97 10.53
N TYR A 159 5.42 6.84 11.24
CA TYR A 159 6.56 6.56 12.10
C TYR A 159 7.81 6.26 11.28
N LEU A 160 7.67 5.55 10.17
CA LEU A 160 8.77 5.25 9.25
C LEU A 160 9.23 6.52 8.52
N LEU A 161 8.29 7.38 8.10
CA LEU A 161 8.60 8.69 7.53
C LEU A 161 9.33 9.58 8.54
N ALA A 162 8.84 9.65 9.77
CA ALA A 162 9.48 10.41 10.85
C ALA A 162 10.95 9.98 11.07
N SER A 163 11.22 8.67 11.14
CA SER A 163 12.58 8.15 11.24
C SER A 163 13.45 8.53 10.04
N LEU A 164 12.91 8.43 8.83
CA LEU A 164 13.61 8.79 7.60
C LEU A 164 13.96 10.27 7.52
N LEU A 165 13.05 11.17 7.92
CA LEU A 165 13.29 12.61 7.91
C LEU A 165 14.41 12.99 8.88
N LEU A 166 14.40 12.41 10.09
CA LEU A 166 15.48 12.60 11.06
C LEU A 166 16.82 12.08 10.55
N GLU A 167 16.84 10.88 9.94
CA GLU A 167 18.08 10.32 9.38
C GLU A 167 18.60 11.13 8.19
N ALA A 168 17.71 11.74 7.41
CA ALA A 168 18.05 12.63 6.31
C ALA A 168 18.45 14.05 6.77
N GLY A 169 18.27 14.38 8.06
CA GLY A 169 18.51 15.72 8.60
C GLY A 169 17.49 16.77 8.14
N ASP A 170 16.29 16.35 7.74
CA ASP A 170 15.20 17.23 7.35
C ASP A 170 14.30 17.53 8.57
N ASP A 171 14.89 18.25 9.53
CA ASP A 171 14.25 18.58 10.81
C ASP A 171 12.97 19.40 10.59
N GLU A 172 12.98 20.29 9.60
CA GLU A 172 11.82 21.11 9.25
C GLU A 172 10.64 20.26 8.76
N ALA A 173 10.86 19.30 7.87
CA ALA A 173 9.80 18.40 7.43
C ALA A 173 9.33 17.48 8.57
N PHE A 174 10.24 17.04 9.45
CA PHE A 174 9.89 16.26 10.63
C PHE A 174 8.98 17.05 11.58
N GLU A 175 9.34 18.30 11.88
CA GLU A 175 8.59 19.18 12.76
C GLU A 175 7.20 19.51 12.23
N ARG A 176 7.01 19.56 10.91
CA ARG A 176 5.72 19.81 10.24
C ARG A 176 4.81 18.57 10.14
N LEU A 177 5.38 17.37 10.27
CA LEU A 177 4.65 16.11 10.06
C LEU A 177 3.44 15.96 11.01
N PRO A 178 3.54 16.27 12.32
CA PRO A 178 2.40 16.18 13.25
C PRO A 178 1.27 17.16 12.92
N GLN A 179 1.56 18.39 12.49
CA GLN A 179 0.56 19.41 12.16
C GLN A 179 -0.15 19.04 10.86
N GLN A 180 0.59 18.52 9.87
CA GLN A 180 -0.02 17.97 8.65
C GLN A 180 -0.97 16.82 8.99
N TRP A 181 -0.55 15.90 9.87
CA TRP A 181 -1.38 14.77 10.28
C TRP A 181 -2.60 15.22 11.09
N TRP A 182 -2.43 16.14 12.05
CA TRP A 182 -3.53 16.73 12.80
C TRP A 182 -4.55 17.39 11.86
N ARG A 183 -4.10 18.26 10.94
CA ARG A 183 -5.01 18.97 10.01
C ARG A 183 -5.82 18.02 9.14
N LEU A 184 -5.23 16.89 8.74
CA LEU A 184 -5.93 15.87 7.97
C LEU A 184 -6.95 15.09 8.81
N ASN A 185 -6.81 15.04 10.14
CA ASN A 185 -7.65 14.25 11.05
C ASN A 185 -8.57 15.08 11.96
N ALA A 186 -8.39 16.40 12.04
CA ALA A 186 -9.26 17.31 12.77
C ALA A 186 -10.65 17.36 12.10
N GLY A 187 -11.66 16.78 12.74
CA GLY A 187 -13.02 16.61 12.21
C GLY A 187 -13.44 15.14 11.98
N ALA A 188 -12.63 14.18 12.43
CA ALA A 188 -12.87 12.74 12.31
C ALA A 188 -13.34 12.07 13.60
N ASP A 189 -14.25 12.66 14.38
CA ASP A 189 -14.93 11.95 15.50
C ASP A 189 -16.17 11.20 14.97
N GLU A 190 -16.57 10.03 15.48
CA GLU A 190 -16.87 9.72 16.88
C GLU A 190 -16.43 8.29 17.28
N GLY A 191 -15.69 8.12 18.39
CA GLY A 191 -15.76 6.86 19.15
C GLY A 191 -14.61 6.37 20.03
N ASP A 192 -13.42 6.97 20.09
CA ASP A 192 -12.42 6.58 21.12
C ASP A 192 -11.35 7.66 21.35
N ASP A 193 -11.16 8.02 22.61
CA ASP A 193 -10.37 9.16 23.12
C ASP A 193 -8.89 9.16 22.72
N CYS A 194 -8.44 10.26 22.13
CA CYS A 194 -7.13 10.85 22.47
C CYS A 194 -7.24 12.38 22.36
N PRO A 195 -7.12 13.14 23.47
CA PRO A 195 -7.27 14.58 23.43
C PRO A 195 -6.01 15.18 22.80
N LEU A 196 -6.22 16.02 21.81
CA LEU A 196 -5.19 16.68 21.06
C LEU A 196 -5.30 18.22 21.32
N PRO A 197 -4.25 19.04 21.06
CA PRO A 197 -4.08 20.39 21.62
C PRO A 197 -5.11 21.45 21.16
N THR A 198 -5.29 22.48 21.99
CA THR A 198 -6.34 23.51 21.88
C THR A 198 -5.92 24.68 20.98
N GLY A 199 -6.89 25.51 20.58
CA GLY A 199 -6.65 26.64 19.65
C GLY A 199 -5.60 27.66 20.10
N ALA A 200 -5.35 27.80 21.41
CA ALA A 200 -4.26 28.63 21.93
C ALA A 200 -2.87 28.04 21.62
N ASP A 201 -2.76 26.71 21.61
CA ASP A 201 -1.50 25.98 21.39
C ASP A 201 -1.05 26.02 19.92
N LEU A 202 -1.96 26.34 18.99
CA LEU A 202 -1.67 26.45 17.55
C LEU A 202 -1.44 27.89 17.10
N ASP A 203 -2.11 28.86 17.72
CA ASP A 203 -1.94 30.29 17.41
C ASP A 203 -0.59 30.83 17.94
N GLU A 204 -0.14 30.39 19.11
CA GLU A 204 1.19 30.75 19.65
C GLU A 204 2.34 30.23 18.78
N ALA A 205 2.17 29.03 18.20
CA ALA A 205 3.16 28.42 17.30
C ALA A 205 3.26 29.16 15.95
N LEU A 206 2.15 29.70 15.44
CA LEU A 206 2.12 30.40 14.16
C LEU A 206 2.53 31.88 14.28
N GLU A 207 2.27 32.52 15.42
CA GLU A 207 2.68 33.91 15.66
C GLU A 207 4.19 34.05 15.94
N GLY A 208 4.83 33.04 16.54
CA GLY A 208 6.28 33.00 16.72
C GLY A 208 7.06 32.96 15.39
N GLU A 209 6.64 32.11 14.46
CA GLU A 209 7.30 31.94 13.15
C GLU A 209 7.19 33.18 12.25
N MET A 210 6.10 33.96 12.35
CA MET A 210 5.94 35.20 11.58
C MET A 210 6.70 36.40 12.16
N ALA A 211 7.15 36.33 13.42
CA ALA A 211 7.90 37.39 14.08
C ALA A 211 9.41 37.32 13.79
N GLU A 212 9.96 36.16 13.49
CA GLU A 212 11.40 35.97 13.23
C GLU A 212 11.80 36.12 11.75
N SER A 213 10.83 36.22 10.84
CA SER A 213 11.04 36.40 9.39
C SER A 213 10.93 37.87 8.92
N ARG A 214 11.06 38.85 9.82
CA ARG A 214 11.10 40.31 9.54
C ARG A 214 12.31 40.96 10.18
#